data_AF-A0A920F6W5-F1
#
_entry.id   AF-A0A920F6W5-F1
#
_cell.length_a   1.000
_cell.length_b   1.000
_cell.length_c   1.000
_cell.angle_alpha   90.00
_cell.angle_beta   90.00
_cell.angle_gamma   90.00
#
_symmetry.space_group_name_H-M   'P 1'
#
loop_
_entity.id
_entity.type
_entity.pdbx_description
1 polymer ?
#
loop_
_entity_poly.entity_id
_entity_poly.type
_entity_poly.pdbx_seq_one_letter_code
_entity_poly.pdbx_strand_id
1 'polypeptide(L)'
;MPLRQLFFFDPEKSADFEFRRKRGGHLFSKHRFLSSQLLPYLEENKWLRLAENANLRAQQLGKGLQKLSQFNILHEVETNMVFVKMPASLVEGFKEKNCLFYTWGEDEGYIFGRLVTSFNTTEREVDRFLGIASQLAI
;
A
#
# COMPACT_ATOMS: atom_id res chain seq x y z
N MET A 1 14.58 26.56 -6.30
CA MET A 1 14.94 25.49 -7.27
C MET A 1 13.74 24.56 -7.42
N PRO A 2 13.27 24.18 -8.62
CA PRO A 2 12.17 23.23 -8.75
C PRO A 2 12.61 21.85 -8.26
N LEU A 3 11.90 21.28 -7.28
CA LEU A 3 12.20 19.96 -6.74
C LEU A 3 12.06 18.89 -7.85
N ARG A 4 13.00 17.94 -7.89
CA ARG A 4 13.03 16.79 -8.83
C ARG A 4 12.92 15.50 -7.99
N GLN A 5 12.06 14.55 -8.41
CA GLN A 5 11.86 13.27 -7.70
C GLN A 5 12.80 12.15 -8.20
N LEU A 6 13.49 12.37 -9.31
CA LEU A 6 14.52 11.45 -9.81
C LEU A 6 15.88 11.92 -9.29
N PHE A 7 16.56 11.03 -8.58
CA PHE A 7 17.89 11.26 -8.03
C PHE A 7 18.92 10.49 -8.85
N PHE A 8 19.92 11.20 -9.36
CA PHE A 8 21.09 10.61 -9.99
C PHE A 8 22.23 10.65 -8.98
N PHE A 9 22.64 9.49 -8.47
CA PHE A 9 23.85 9.38 -7.63
C PHE A 9 25.13 9.47 -8.46
N ASP A 10 25.02 9.11 -9.75
CA ASP A 10 26.06 9.28 -10.76
C ASP A 10 25.65 10.45 -11.68
N PRO A 11 26.30 11.61 -11.58
CA PRO A 11 25.94 12.79 -12.36
C PRO A 11 26.05 12.60 -13.87
N GLU A 12 26.94 11.73 -14.36
CA GLU A 12 27.13 11.50 -15.80
C GLU A 12 25.86 10.95 -16.45
N LYS A 13 25.09 10.14 -15.71
CA LYS A 13 23.80 9.59 -16.15
C LYS A 13 22.71 10.65 -16.30
N SER A 14 22.92 11.87 -15.79
CA SER A 14 21.94 12.95 -15.86
C SER A 14 22.05 13.83 -17.12
N ALA A 15 23.14 13.70 -17.90
CA ALA A 15 23.53 14.64 -18.96
C ALA A 15 22.41 14.99 -19.95
N ASP A 16 21.66 13.99 -20.43
CA ASP A 16 20.57 14.18 -21.40
C ASP A 16 19.17 14.13 -20.78
N PHE A 17 19.06 14.03 -19.45
CA PHE A 17 17.80 13.70 -18.80
C PHE A 17 16.72 14.78 -19.05
N GLU A 18 17.10 16.06 -19.11
CA GLU A 18 16.13 17.13 -19.35
C GLU A 18 15.49 17.05 -20.74
N PHE A 19 16.29 16.73 -21.76
CA PHE A 19 15.80 16.50 -23.13
C PHE A 19 14.90 15.28 -23.21
N ARG A 20 15.29 14.18 -22.56
CA ARG A 20 14.48 12.94 -22.49
C ARG A 20 13.16 13.18 -21.77
N ARG A 21 13.18 13.92 -20.66
CA ARG A 21 11.97 14.31 -19.92
C ARG A 21 11.04 15.18 -20.76
N LYS A 22 11.57 16.15 -21.52
CA LYS A 22 10.77 16.99 -22.43
C LYS A 22 10.17 16.16 -23.57
N ARG A 23 11.00 15.36 -24.25
CA ARG A 23 10.58 14.53 -25.40
C ARG A 23 9.55 13.47 -25.00
N GLY A 24 9.68 12.90 -23.80
CA GLY A 24 8.72 11.94 -23.25
C GLY A 24 7.44 12.58 -22.67
N GLY A 25 7.26 13.89 -22.79
CA GLY A 25 6.06 14.57 -22.28
C GLY A 25 5.97 14.70 -20.75
N HIS A 26 7.04 14.36 -20.02
CA HIS A 26 7.10 14.46 -18.54
C HIS A 26 7.61 15.82 -18.04
N LEU A 27 7.79 16.80 -18.93
CA LEU A 27 8.08 18.18 -18.53
C LEU A 27 6.78 18.98 -18.38
N PHE A 28 6.24 19.01 -17.17
CA PHE A 28 5.05 19.77 -16.84
C PHE A 28 5.29 21.29 -16.95
N SER A 29 4.41 21.99 -17.66
CA SER A 29 4.50 23.45 -17.85
C SER A 29 4.39 24.23 -16.53
N LYS A 30 3.56 23.76 -15.60
CA LYS A 30 3.34 24.37 -14.28
C LYS A 30 3.94 23.51 -13.16
N HIS A 31 5.26 23.27 -13.22
CA HIS A 31 6.00 22.40 -12.29
C HIS A 31 5.84 22.76 -10.79
N ARG A 32 5.46 24.01 -10.49
CA ARG A 32 5.15 24.45 -9.11
C ARG A 32 4.11 23.59 -8.41
N PHE A 33 3.13 23.02 -9.13
CA PHE A 33 2.11 22.15 -8.53
C PHE A 33 2.64 20.77 -8.12
N LEU A 34 3.72 20.31 -8.75
CA LEU A 34 4.43 19.10 -8.32
C LEU A 34 5.34 19.43 -7.13
N SER A 35 6.13 20.51 -7.25
CA SER A 35 7.02 20.94 -6.16
C SER A 35 6.28 21.25 -4.86
N SER A 36 5.10 21.89 -4.94
CA SER A 36 4.33 22.29 -3.75
C SER A 36 3.76 21.11 -2.98
N GLN A 37 3.63 19.94 -3.59
CA GLN A 37 3.25 18.70 -2.89
C GLN A 37 4.47 18.06 -2.22
N LEU A 38 5.62 18.08 -2.90
CA LEU A 38 6.81 17.36 -2.46
C LEU A 38 7.61 18.06 -1.37
N LEU A 39 7.70 19.40 -1.41
CA LEU A 39 8.36 20.20 -0.36
C LEU A 39 7.83 19.86 1.04
N PRO A 40 6.52 20.03 1.34
CA PRO A 40 5.98 19.70 2.65
C PRO A 40 5.98 18.19 2.94
N TYR A 41 6.08 17.33 1.92
CA TYR A 41 6.19 15.88 2.10
C TYR A 41 7.57 15.47 2.64
N LEU A 42 8.63 16.16 2.22
CA LEU A 42 10.01 15.90 2.66
C LEU A 42 10.39 16.67 3.94
N GLU A 43 9.68 17.73 4.28
CA GLU A 43 9.85 18.47 5.53
C GLU A 43 9.44 17.63 6.75
N GLU A 44 10.10 17.88 7.88
CA GLU A 44 9.76 17.32 9.20
C GLU A 44 9.51 15.80 9.22
N ASN A 45 10.27 15.03 8.42
CA ASN A 45 10.10 13.58 8.30
C ASN A 45 8.66 13.16 7.98
N LYS A 46 7.85 14.02 7.34
CA LYS A 46 6.42 13.76 7.12
C LYS A 46 6.22 12.47 6.31
N TRP A 47 6.97 12.28 5.24
CA TRP A 47 6.93 11.06 4.45
C TRP A 47 7.23 9.79 5.26
N LEU A 48 8.19 9.85 6.20
CA LEU A 48 8.49 8.73 7.10
C LEU A 48 7.31 8.46 8.04
N ARG A 49 6.75 9.49 8.68
CA ARG A 49 5.56 9.34 9.55
C ARG A 49 4.35 8.74 8.82
N LEU A 50 4.16 9.13 7.55
CA LEU A 50 3.09 8.59 6.70
C LEU A 50 3.33 7.11 6.35
N ALA A 51 4.58 6.74 6.04
CA ALA A 51 4.97 5.35 5.78
C ALA A 51 4.88 4.48 7.05
N GLU A 52 5.31 5.01 8.20
CA GLU A 52 5.18 4.36 9.51
C GLU A 52 3.73 4.04 9.84
N ASN A 53 2.80 4.98 9.60
CA ASN A 53 1.38 4.69 9.83
C ASN A 53 0.89 3.54 8.95
N ALA A 54 1.19 3.57 7.65
CA ALA A 54 0.80 2.50 6.73
C ALA A 54 1.37 1.14 7.18
N ASN A 55 2.68 1.06 7.43
CA ASN A 55 3.32 -0.17 7.87
C ASN A 55 2.76 -0.68 9.21
N LEU A 56 2.52 0.21 10.17
CA LEU A 56 1.93 -0.13 11.47
C LEU A 56 0.53 -0.72 11.30
N ARG A 57 -0.32 -0.13 10.43
CA ARG A 57 -1.66 -0.65 10.17
C ARG A 57 -1.63 -2.02 9.49
N ALA A 58 -0.72 -2.23 8.53
CA ALA A 58 -0.53 -3.55 7.91
C ALA A 58 -0.09 -4.60 8.95
N GLN A 59 0.84 -4.27 9.84
CA GLN A 59 1.27 -5.17 10.91
C GLN A 59 0.13 -5.51 11.86
N GLN A 60 -0.70 -4.53 12.25
CA GLN A 60 -1.89 -4.77 13.07
C GLN A 60 -2.88 -5.71 12.37
N LEU A 61 -3.16 -5.45 11.09
CA LEU A 61 -4.04 -6.28 10.26
C LEU A 61 -3.52 -7.71 10.13
N GLY A 62 -2.24 -7.88 9.77
CA GLY A 62 -1.60 -9.19 9.64
C GLY A 62 -1.64 -9.99 10.94
N LYS A 63 -1.24 -9.37 12.06
CA LYS A 63 -1.29 -10.00 13.40
C LYS A 63 -2.73 -10.36 13.81
N GLY A 64 -3.70 -9.55 13.44
CA GLY A 64 -5.11 -9.82 13.70
C GLY A 64 -5.62 -11.03 12.94
N LEU A 65 -5.32 -11.10 11.64
CA LEU A 65 -5.72 -12.22 10.78
C LEU A 65 -5.03 -13.53 11.18
N GLN A 66 -3.77 -13.51 11.62
CA GLN A 66 -3.07 -14.71 12.12
C GLN A 66 -3.75 -15.38 13.31
N LYS A 67 -4.62 -14.68 14.04
CA LYS A 67 -5.39 -15.25 15.16
C LYS A 67 -6.57 -16.09 14.68
N LEU A 68 -6.94 -16.00 13.42
CA LEU A 68 -8.08 -16.69 12.82
C LEU A 68 -7.55 -17.86 11.97
N SER A 69 -7.99 -19.08 12.26
CA SER A 69 -7.49 -20.31 11.63
C SER A 69 -7.69 -20.39 10.12
N GLN A 70 -8.64 -19.61 9.58
CA GLN A 70 -8.97 -19.56 8.16
C GLN A 70 -7.94 -18.75 7.35
N PHE A 71 -7.07 -17.97 8.00
CA PHE A 71 -6.15 -17.06 7.33
C PHE A 71 -4.71 -17.50 7.55
N ASN A 72 -4.00 -17.80 6.47
CA ASN A 72 -2.57 -18.09 6.48
C ASN A 72 -1.79 -16.92 5.88
N ILE A 73 -0.99 -16.23 6.69
CA ILE A 73 -0.13 -15.14 6.22
C ILE A 73 1.08 -15.74 5.49
N LEU A 74 1.25 -15.35 4.22
CA LEU A 74 2.23 -15.97 3.32
C LEU A 74 3.66 -15.48 3.54
N HIS A 75 3.81 -14.24 3.98
CA HIS A 75 5.09 -13.57 4.17
C HIS A 75 5.04 -12.71 5.42
N GLU A 76 6.20 -12.49 6.04
CA GLU A 76 6.32 -11.53 7.13
C GLU A 76 5.86 -10.13 6.68
N VAL A 77 5.11 -9.45 7.55
CA VAL A 77 4.52 -8.14 7.23
C VAL A 77 5.53 -7.04 7.57
N GLU A 78 6.47 -6.81 6.65
CA GLU A 78 7.54 -5.83 6.79
C GLU A 78 7.22 -4.46 6.15
N THR A 79 6.11 -4.38 5.40
CA THR A 79 5.68 -3.18 4.66
C THR A 79 4.20 -2.90 4.89
N ASN A 80 3.60 -2.03 4.09
CA ASN A 80 2.17 -1.69 4.14
C ASN A 80 1.25 -2.73 3.46
N MET A 81 1.80 -3.88 3.05
CA MET A 81 1.08 -4.93 2.33
C MET A 81 1.02 -6.22 3.14
N VAL A 82 -0.15 -6.86 3.15
CA VAL A 82 -0.40 -8.17 3.77
C VAL A 82 -0.82 -9.13 2.67
N PHE A 83 -0.11 -10.25 2.58
CA PHE A 83 -0.40 -11.34 1.65
C PHE A 83 -0.95 -12.53 2.43
N VAL A 84 -2.15 -12.99 2.07
CA VAL A 84 -2.89 -14.01 2.84
C VAL A 84 -3.49 -15.05 1.92
N LYS A 85 -3.46 -16.32 2.33
CA LYS A 85 -4.28 -17.40 1.78
C LYS A 85 -5.49 -17.59 2.68
N MET A 86 -6.68 -17.65 2.10
CA MET A 86 -7.95 -17.83 2.81
C MET A 86 -8.93 -18.65 1.97
N PRO A 87 -9.99 -19.24 2.55
CA PRO A 87 -11.04 -19.89 1.76
C PRO A 87 -11.68 -18.91 0.77
N ALA A 88 -11.89 -19.37 -0.47
CA ALA A 88 -12.50 -18.55 -1.52
C ALA A 88 -13.92 -18.09 -1.18
N SER A 89 -14.64 -18.88 -0.37
CA SER A 89 -15.99 -18.56 0.12
C SER A 89 -16.07 -17.27 0.93
N LEU A 90 -14.97 -16.82 1.57
CA LEU A 90 -14.99 -15.62 2.39
C LEU A 90 -14.99 -14.32 1.57
N VAL A 91 -14.54 -14.37 0.31
CA VAL A 91 -14.28 -13.17 -0.51
C VAL A 91 -15.55 -12.38 -0.77
N GLU A 92 -16.65 -13.03 -1.14
CA GLU A 92 -17.89 -12.31 -1.43
C GLU A 92 -18.45 -11.67 -0.15
N GLY A 93 -18.31 -12.32 1.01
CA GLY A 93 -18.68 -11.75 2.31
C GLY A 93 -17.91 -10.47 2.65
N PHE A 94 -16.61 -10.42 2.38
CA PHE A 94 -15.84 -9.18 2.54
C PHE A 94 -16.33 -8.09 1.58
N LYS A 95 -16.57 -8.43 0.32
CA LYS A 95 -17.03 -7.49 -0.70
C LYS A 95 -18.40 -6.92 -0.39
N GLU A 96 -19.36 -7.73 0.08
CA GLU A 96 -20.68 -7.29 0.54
C GLU A 96 -20.60 -6.30 1.71
N LYS A 97 -19.59 -6.45 2.58
CA LYS A 97 -19.31 -5.50 3.67
C LYS A 97 -18.44 -4.31 3.23
N ASN A 98 -18.21 -4.14 1.92
CA ASN A 98 -17.40 -3.09 1.33
C ASN A 98 -15.93 -3.10 1.82
N CYS A 99 -15.38 -4.30 2.02
CA CYS A 99 -13.97 -4.55 2.26
C CYS A 99 -13.33 -5.05 0.96
N LEU A 100 -12.64 -4.15 0.26
CA LEU A 100 -12.09 -4.41 -1.07
C LEU A 100 -10.59 -4.71 -0.99
N PHE A 101 -10.16 -5.75 -1.67
CA PHE A 101 -8.75 -6.13 -1.85
C PHE A 101 -8.59 -6.91 -3.14
N TYR A 102 -7.35 -7.04 -3.61
CA TYR A 102 -7.07 -7.83 -4.80
C TYR A 102 -6.92 -9.30 -4.45
N THR A 103 -7.52 -10.16 -5.26
CA THR A 103 -7.33 -11.61 -5.19
C THR A 103 -6.70 -12.14 -6.47
N TRP A 104 -5.97 -13.26 -6.35
CA TRP A 104 -5.46 -14.01 -7.48
C TRP A 104 -5.23 -15.46 -7.09
N GLY A 105 -5.09 -16.30 -8.11
CA GLY A 105 -4.88 -17.73 -7.95
C GLY A 105 -6.10 -18.43 -7.33
N GLU A 106 -6.19 -19.73 -7.57
CA GLU A 106 -7.12 -20.60 -6.86
C GLU A 106 -6.40 -21.91 -6.61
N ASP A 107 -6.51 -22.42 -5.39
CA ASP A 107 -5.79 -23.61 -4.94
C ASP A 107 -6.70 -24.40 -3.99
N GLU A 108 -7.36 -25.43 -4.52
CA GLU A 108 -8.20 -26.36 -3.75
C GLU A 108 -9.24 -25.65 -2.85
N GLY A 109 -9.96 -24.66 -3.38
CA GLY A 109 -10.97 -23.89 -2.63
C GLY A 109 -10.41 -22.75 -1.77
N TYR A 110 -9.10 -22.52 -1.82
CA TYR A 110 -8.44 -21.34 -1.25
C TYR A 110 -8.07 -20.34 -2.34
N ILE A 111 -7.93 -19.08 -1.94
CA ILE A 111 -7.56 -17.95 -2.78
C ILE A 111 -6.50 -17.10 -2.08
N PHE A 112 -5.63 -16.46 -2.86
CA PHE A 112 -4.66 -15.50 -2.34
C PHE A 112 -5.22 -14.09 -2.38
N GLY A 113 -4.99 -13.32 -1.33
CA GLY A 113 -5.40 -11.93 -1.19
C GLY A 113 -4.21 -11.01 -0.89
N ARG A 114 -4.24 -9.80 -1.45
CA ARG A 114 -3.29 -8.71 -1.18
C ARG A 114 -4.06 -7.53 -0.61
N LEU A 115 -3.91 -7.35 0.69
CA LEU A 115 -4.47 -6.24 1.43
C LEU A 115 -3.39 -5.16 1.51
N VAL A 116 -3.77 -3.92 1.22
CA VAL A 116 -2.85 -2.79 1.19
C VAL A 116 -3.40 -1.71 2.10
N THR A 117 -2.59 -1.30 3.07
CA THR A 117 -2.87 -0.15 3.92
C THR A 117 -2.14 1.07 3.37
N SER A 118 -2.67 2.25 3.64
CA SER A 118 -2.17 3.52 3.12
C SER A 118 -1.77 4.43 4.29
N PHE A 119 -1.12 5.54 3.98
CA PHE A 119 -0.77 6.56 4.97
C PHE A 119 -1.99 7.08 5.75
N ASN A 120 -3.20 7.00 5.19
CA ASN A 120 -4.43 7.46 5.83
C ASN A 120 -5.29 6.33 6.43
N THR A 121 -4.86 5.07 6.33
CA THR A 121 -5.62 3.98 6.95
C THR A 121 -5.63 4.17 8.45
N THR A 122 -6.83 4.10 9.03
CA THR A 122 -7.07 4.32 10.45
C THR A 122 -7.10 3.01 11.22
N GLU A 123 -6.90 3.08 12.54
CA GLU A 123 -7.09 1.93 13.44
C GLU A 123 -8.49 1.32 13.31
N ARG A 124 -9.51 2.19 13.26
CA ARG A 124 -10.92 1.77 13.19
C ARG A 124 -11.23 0.99 11.91
N GLU A 125 -10.60 1.34 10.80
CA GLU A 125 -10.76 0.59 9.54
C GLU A 125 -10.12 -0.80 9.63
N VAL A 126 -8.95 -0.91 10.27
CA VAL A 126 -8.29 -2.20 10.54
C VAL A 126 -9.16 -3.05 11.48
N ASP A 127 -9.63 -2.47 12.59
CA ASP A 127 -10.48 -3.16 13.55
C ASP A 127 -11.80 -3.62 12.93
N ARG A 128 -12.42 -2.76 12.10
CA ARG A 128 -13.64 -3.10 11.35
C ARG A 128 -13.38 -4.28 10.42
N PHE A 129 -12.26 -4.28 9.69
CA PHE A 129 -11.90 -5.37 8.81
C PHE A 129 -11.72 -6.68 9.59
N LEU A 130 -10.99 -6.65 10.70
CA LEU A 130 -10.75 -7.81 11.57
C LEU A 130 -12.03 -8.33 12.23
N GLY A 131 -12.95 -7.44 12.60
CA GLY A 131 -14.27 -7.79 13.10
C GLY A 131 -15.11 -8.54 12.06
N ILE A 132 -15.11 -8.06 10.81
CA ILE A 132 -15.77 -8.76 9.69
C ILE A 132 -15.10 -10.12 9.44
N ALA A 133 -13.76 -10.17 9.41
CA ALA A 133 -13.01 -11.40 9.22
C ALA A 133 -13.38 -12.45 10.28
N SER A 134 -13.52 -12.03 11.53
CA SER A 134 -13.91 -12.91 12.64
C SER A 134 -15.36 -13.40 12.52
N GLN A 135 -16.28 -12.57 12.01
CA GLN A 135 -17.68 -12.97 11.78
C GLN A 135 -17.82 -13.95 10.62
N LEU A 136 -17.05 -13.77 9.54
CA LEU A 136 -17.06 -14.65 8.38
C LEU A 136 -16.32 -15.97 8.61
N ALA A 137 -15.44 -16.02 9.62
CA ALA A 137 -14.65 -17.19 9.99
C ALA A 137 -15.42 -18.25 10.82
N ILE A 138 -16.67 -17.96 11.22
CA ILE A 138 -17.59 -18.85 11.94
C ILE A 138 -18.34 -19.72 10.93
#